data_AF-A0A4R9I121-F1
#
_entry.id   AF-A0A4R9I121-F1
#
_cell.length_a   1.000
_cell.length_b   1.000
_cell.length_c   1.000
_cell.angle_alpha   90.00
_cell.angle_beta   90.00
_cell.angle_gamma   90.00
#
_symmetry.space_group_name_H-M   'P 1'
#
loop_
_entity.id
_entity.type
_entity.pdbx_description
1 polymer ?
#
loop_
_entity_poly.entity_id
_entity_poly.type
_entity_poly.pdbx_seq_one_letter_code
_entity_poly.pdbx_strand_id
1 'polypeptide(L)'
;MKALLNGKLILSFCLLFANPIFSESTWQNGYINLKDGYQINAEYSHETGGNYYLRQGKNGHVIDKNKVISIVDKEYVELISNSSPTRSLIESVFYFQSGSTYTNISYESKKKNDLWAFGIKSVSFASMAFFFSEAISSQRRVQNSTYLLDYDKSRAKFLNARENFTYSIALFFFITAYYAIDAYVNFDTDSIGEKTNTFKAKEIRLEEYLRLQYPESKSGINFEKNIPTLVSYEKSYNFNF
;
A
#
# COMPACT_ATOMS: atom_id res chain seq x y z
N MET A 1 46.04 -38.37 32.72
CA MET A 1 44.61 -38.70 32.49
C MET A 1 44.26 -38.15 31.10
N LYS A 2 44.19 -38.99 30.06
CA LYS A 2 43.95 -38.56 28.67
C LYS A 2 42.45 -38.61 28.40
N ALA A 3 41.80 -37.44 28.28
CA ALA A 3 40.40 -37.37 27.88
C ALA A 3 40.29 -37.68 26.38
N LEU A 4 39.76 -38.86 26.06
CA LEU A 4 39.37 -39.23 24.70
C LEU A 4 38.10 -38.45 24.33
N LEU A 5 38.28 -37.30 23.68
CA LEU A 5 37.17 -36.53 23.13
C LEU A 5 36.58 -37.31 21.95
N ASN A 6 35.40 -37.91 22.15
CA ASN A 6 34.69 -38.66 21.13
C ASN A 6 34.40 -37.78 19.91
N GLY A 7 34.92 -38.13 18.73
CA GLY A 7 34.74 -37.38 17.48
C GLY A 7 33.27 -37.13 17.08
N LYS A 8 32.32 -37.88 17.66
CA LYS A 8 30.87 -37.66 17.50
C LYS A 8 30.38 -36.35 18.15
N LEU A 9 31.00 -35.90 19.25
CA LEU A 9 30.68 -34.62 19.90
C LEU A 9 31.15 -33.42 19.07
N ILE A 10 32.30 -33.54 18.40
CA ILE A 10 32.84 -32.49 17.52
C ILE A 10 31.95 -32.34 16.28
N LEU A 11 31.53 -33.45 15.67
CA LEU A 11 30.64 -33.43 14.49
C LEU A 11 29.27 -32.81 14.82
N SER A 12 28.73 -33.11 16.00
CA SER A 12 27.45 -32.53 16.45
C SER A 12 27.57 -31.05 16.80
N PHE A 13 28.74 -30.60 17.28
CA PHE A 13 29.01 -29.18 17.53
C PHE A 13 29.14 -28.40 16.21
N CYS A 14 29.75 -28.97 15.16
CA CYS A 14 29.83 -28.34 13.84
C CYS A 14 28.47 -28.15 13.16
N LEU A 15 27.51 -29.05 13.38
CA LEU A 15 26.16 -28.94 12.82
C LEU A 15 25.30 -27.84 13.50
N LEU A 16 25.61 -27.47 14.74
CA LEU A 16 24.94 -26.35 15.44
C LEU A 16 25.38 -24.97 14.93
N PHE A 17 26.53 -24.88 14.24
CA PHE A 17 27.00 -23.65 13.58
C PHE A 17 26.79 -23.65 12.07
N ALA A 18 26.22 -24.72 11.51
CA ALA A 18 25.67 -24.71 10.16
C ALA A 18 24.32 -23.95 10.15
N ASN A 19 24.34 -22.72 10.64
CA ASN A 19 23.29 -21.77 10.26
C ASN A 19 23.30 -21.69 8.74
N PRO A 20 22.14 -21.67 8.09
CA PRO A 20 22.09 -21.41 6.67
C PRO A 20 22.83 -20.09 6.39
N ILE A 21 23.97 -20.17 5.69
CA ILE A 21 24.65 -19.02 5.06
C ILE A 21 23.82 -18.61 3.82
N PHE A 22 22.50 -18.63 3.93
CA PHE A 22 21.61 -18.00 2.98
C PHE A 22 21.54 -16.55 3.44
N SER A 23 22.49 -15.75 2.95
CA SER A 23 22.34 -14.30 2.95
C SER A 23 20.98 -14.03 2.31
N GLU A 24 20.05 -13.45 3.07
CA GLU A 24 18.82 -12.93 2.50
C GLU A 24 19.18 -12.03 1.32
N SER A 25 18.50 -12.22 0.20
CA SER A 25 18.73 -11.40 -0.98
C SER A 25 18.42 -9.95 -0.62
N THR A 26 19.39 -9.06 -0.80
CA THR A 26 19.19 -7.60 -0.63
C THR A 26 18.28 -7.01 -1.71
N TRP A 27 17.90 -7.81 -2.71
CA TRP A 27 17.01 -7.43 -3.79
C TRP A 27 15.56 -7.65 -3.40
N GLN A 28 14.76 -6.61 -3.61
CA GLN A 28 13.32 -6.60 -3.44
C GLN A 28 12.65 -6.37 -4.79
N ASN A 29 11.51 -7.00 -5.04
CA ASN A 29 10.72 -6.78 -6.25
C ASN A 29 9.64 -5.72 -5.99
N GLY A 30 9.45 -4.78 -6.91
CA GLY A 30 8.38 -3.80 -6.78
C GLY A 30 8.19 -2.94 -8.03
N TYR A 31 7.12 -2.15 -8.00
CA TYR A 31 6.86 -1.10 -8.97
C TYR A 31 7.36 0.23 -8.40
N ILE A 32 8.31 0.84 -9.10
CA ILE A 32 8.92 2.11 -8.72
C ILE A 32 8.21 3.22 -9.49
N ASN A 33 7.48 4.07 -8.77
CA ASN A 33 6.82 5.25 -9.32
C ASN A 33 7.79 6.42 -9.33
N LEU A 34 7.92 7.06 -10.49
CA LEU A 34 8.88 8.15 -10.73
C LEU A 34 8.16 9.49 -10.85
N LYS A 35 8.89 10.58 -10.55
CA LYS A 35 8.35 11.95 -10.56
C LYS A 35 7.88 12.44 -11.93
N ASP A 36 8.43 11.88 -12.99
CA ASP A 36 8.06 12.18 -14.37
C ASP A 36 6.84 11.38 -14.86
N GLY A 37 6.18 10.63 -13.98
CA GLY A 37 4.93 9.93 -14.27
C GLY A 37 5.11 8.55 -14.87
N TYR A 38 6.33 8.02 -14.88
CA TYR A 38 6.58 6.63 -15.28
C TYR A 38 6.57 5.68 -14.08
N GLN A 39 6.20 4.44 -14.34
CA GLN A 39 6.27 3.34 -13.39
C GLN A 39 7.11 2.21 -13.98
N ILE A 40 8.06 1.69 -13.20
CA ILE A 40 8.97 0.63 -13.64
C ILE A 40 8.83 -0.57 -12.71
N ASN A 41 8.48 -1.73 -13.26
CA ASN A 41 8.55 -3.00 -12.55
C ASN A 41 9.99 -3.56 -12.59
N ALA A 42 10.68 -3.54 -11.45
CA ALA A 42 12.07 -3.98 -11.37
C ALA A 42 12.41 -4.57 -10.00
N GLU A 43 13.52 -5.30 -9.96
CA GLU A 43 14.20 -5.61 -8.70
C GLU A 43 15.01 -4.38 -8.28
N TYR A 44 14.98 -4.04 -6.99
CA TYR A 44 15.72 -2.92 -6.46
C TYR A 44 16.49 -3.29 -5.19
N SER A 45 17.58 -2.58 -4.96
CA SER A 45 18.32 -2.61 -3.70
C SER A 45 18.67 -1.19 -3.28
N HIS A 46 18.81 -1.00 -1.97
CA HIS A 46 19.25 0.28 -1.41
C HIS A 46 20.76 0.42 -1.55
N GLU A 47 21.21 1.49 -2.20
CA GLU A 47 22.61 1.82 -2.32
C GLU A 47 23.05 2.76 -1.18
N THR A 48 24.36 2.79 -0.89
CA THR A 48 24.95 3.74 0.05
C THR A 48 24.69 5.18 -0.42
N GLY A 49 24.07 6.01 0.42
CA GLY A 49 23.64 7.37 0.06
C GLY A 49 22.14 7.51 -0.21
N GLY A 50 21.37 6.42 -0.08
CA GLY A 50 19.90 6.45 -0.14
C GLY A 50 19.31 6.32 -1.55
N ASN A 51 20.16 6.22 -2.58
CA ASN A 51 19.76 5.94 -3.95
C ASN A 51 19.25 4.50 -4.10
N TYR A 52 18.57 4.24 -5.21
CA TYR A 52 18.04 2.93 -5.55
C TYR A 52 18.78 2.37 -6.77
N TYR A 53 19.41 1.21 -6.64
CA TYR A 53 19.87 0.47 -7.80
C TYR A 53 18.73 -0.41 -8.30
N LEU A 54 18.22 -0.12 -9.50
CA LEU A 54 17.19 -0.91 -10.17
C LEU A 54 17.82 -1.88 -11.15
N ARG A 55 17.27 -3.10 -11.25
CA ARG A 55 17.61 -4.06 -12.29
C ARG A 55 16.37 -4.73 -12.87
N GLN A 56 16.38 -4.91 -14.18
CA GLN A 56 15.35 -5.64 -14.92
C GLN A 56 16.04 -6.51 -15.97
N GLY A 57 16.18 -7.81 -15.67
CA GLY A 57 16.95 -8.74 -16.49
C GLY A 57 18.44 -8.36 -16.53
N LYS A 58 18.95 -8.05 -17.73
CA LYS A 58 20.36 -7.65 -17.95
C LYS A 58 20.61 -6.14 -17.75
N ASN A 59 19.55 -5.35 -17.66
CA ASN A 59 19.65 -3.91 -17.55
C ASN A 59 19.67 -3.52 -16.08
N GLY A 60 20.61 -2.66 -15.68
CA GLY A 60 20.71 -2.13 -14.33
C GLY A 60 21.09 -0.66 -14.35
N HIS A 61 20.52 0.13 -13.43
CA HIS A 61 20.80 1.55 -13.34
C HIS A 61 20.54 2.09 -11.93
N VAL A 62 21.38 3.02 -11.49
CA VAL A 62 21.17 3.76 -10.25
C VAL A 62 20.20 4.91 -10.52
N ILE A 63 19.12 4.97 -9.75
CA ILE A 63 18.17 6.08 -9.75
C ILE A 63 18.31 6.84 -8.43
N ASP A 64 18.45 8.16 -8.56
CA ASP A 64 18.44 9.07 -7.41
C ASP A 64 17.12 8.96 -6.66
N LYS A 65 17.18 8.85 -5.33
CA LYS A 65 16.01 8.86 -4.45
C LYS A 65 15.06 10.01 -4.75
N ASN A 66 15.58 11.18 -5.10
CA ASN A 66 14.79 12.36 -5.41
C ASN A 66 13.92 12.21 -6.65
N LYS A 67 14.20 11.24 -7.54
CA LYS A 67 13.37 10.93 -8.71
C LYS A 67 12.28 9.90 -8.40
N VAL A 68 12.41 9.15 -7.32
CA VAL A 68 11.43 8.14 -6.87
C VAL A 68 10.39 8.81 -5.99
N ILE A 69 9.11 8.60 -6.30
CA ILE A 69 7.98 9.01 -5.46
C ILE A 69 7.70 7.92 -4.44
N SER A 70 7.47 6.69 -4.91
CA SER A 70 7.10 5.57 -4.07
C SER A 70 7.51 4.26 -4.70
N ILE A 71 7.61 3.23 -3.87
CA ILE A 71 7.76 1.85 -4.32
C ILE A 71 6.58 1.06 -3.74
N VAL A 72 5.86 0.35 -4.61
CA VAL A 72 4.64 -0.37 -4.26
C VAL A 72 4.71 -1.80 -4.77
N ASP A 73 3.96 -2.70 -4.13
CA ASP A 73 3.86 -4.08 -4.58
C ASP A 73 2.91 -4.22 -5.80
N LYS A 74 2.97 -5.39 -6.42
CA LYS A 74 2.16 -5.70 -7.61
C LYS A 74 0.66 -5.69 -7.31
N GLU A 75 0.27 -6.20 -6.14
CA GLU A 75 -1.13 -6.34 -5.75
C GLU A 75 -1.79 -4.97 -5.62
N TYR A 76 -1.07 -4.00 -5.06
CA TYR A 76 -1.49 -2.61 -4.97
C TYR A 76 -1.63 -1.95 -6.34
N VAL A 77 -0.68 -2.16 -7.25
CA VAL A 77 -0.76 -1.64 -8.63
C VAL A 77 -1.97 -2.18 -9.36
N GLU A 78 -2.21 -3.48 -9.29
CA GLU A 78 -3.38 -4.11 -9.91
C GLU A 78 -4.69 -3.58 -9.31
N LEU A 79 -4.74 -3.41 -7.98
CA LEU A 79 -5.90 -2.86 -7.30
C LEU A 79 -6.21 -1.43 -7.76
N ILE A 80 -5.21 -0.55 -7.74
CA ILE A 80 -5.37 0.87 -8.09
C ILE A 80 -5.69 1.05 -9.58
N SER A 81 -5.01 0.32 -10.46
CA SER A 81 -5.22 0.41 -11.91
C SER A 81 -6.61 -0.07 -12.35
N ASN A 82 -7.18 -1.05 -11.63
CA ASN A 82 -8.53 -1.58 -11.91
C ASN A 82 -9.65 -0.85 -11.15
N SER A 83 -9.31 0.26 -10.50
CA SER A 83 -10.21 1.02 -9.63
C SER A 83 -10.23 2.50 -9.99
N SER A 84 -10.99 3.28 -9.24
CA SER A 84 -11.03 4.73 -9.38
C SER A 84 -11.35 5.39 -8.04
N PRO A 85 -11.00 6.69 -7.88
CA PRO A 85 -11.41 7.46 -6.71
C PRO A 85 -12.93 7.41 -6.47
N THR A 86 -13.72 7.50 -7.55
CA THR A 86 -15.19 7.42 -7.47
C THR A 86 -15.66 6.06 -7.01
N ARG A 87 -15.02 4.98 -7.46
CA ARG A 87 -15.31 3.63 -6.98
C ARG A 87 -15.03 3.49 -5.48
N SER A 88 -13.88 3.98 -5.01
CA SER A 88 -13.51 3.99 -3.59
C SER A 88 -14.56 4.73 -2.72
N LEU A 89 -15.03 5.89 -3.20
CA LEU A 89 -16.12 6.65 -2.57
C LEU A 89 -17.39 5.80 -2.44
N ILE A 90 -17.85 5.21 -3.55
CA ILE A 90 -19.06 4.40 -3.61
C ILE A 90 -18.94 3.21 -2.66
N GLU A 91 -17.82 2.50 -2.70
CA GLU A 91 -17.56 1.34 -1.84
C GLU A 91 -17.51 1.71 -0.35
N SER A 92 -16.95 2.86 0.01
CA SER A 92 -17.00 3.40 1.38
C SER A 92 -18.45 3.57 1.87
N VAL A 93 -19.35 4.05 1.01
CA VAL A 93 -20.77 4.23 1.35
C VAL A 93 -21.49 2.89 1.47
N PHE A 94 -21.37 2.00 0.48
CA PHE A 94 -22.16 0.76 0.44
C PHE A 94 -21.65 -0.33 1.39
N TYR A 95 -20.34 -0.47 1.54
CA TYR A 95 -19.75 -1.50 2.40
C TYR A 95 -19.46 -1.01 3.82
N PHE A 96 -19.82 0.23 4.14
CA PHE A 96 -19.56 0.85 5.46
C PHE A 96 -18.07 0.84 5.84
N GLN A 97 -17.19 0.83 4.85
CA GLN A 97 -15.73 0.82 5.05
C GLN A 97 -15.16 2.23 5.07
N SER A 98 -13.87 2.35 5.38
CA SER A 98 -13.17 3.65 5.35
C SER A 98 -12.63 4.02 3.98
N GLY A 99 -12.47 3.04 3.07
CA GLY A 99 -11.75 3.20 1.80
C GLY A 99 -10.24 2.94 1.91
N SER A 100 -9.75 2.55 3.09
CA SER A 100 -8.32 2.29 3.36
C SER A 100 -7.71 1.19 2.47
N THR A 101 -8.53 0.30 1.90
CA THR A 101 -8.11 -0.70 0.92
C THR A 101 -7.28 -0.10 -0.23
N TYR A 102 -7.63 1.12 -0.66
CA TYR A 102 -7.01 1.87 -1.76
C TYR A 102 -5.80 2.73 -1.35
N THR A 103 -5.32 2.56 -0.12
CA THR A 103 -4.10 3.22 0.39
C THR A 103 -2.96 2.22 0.52
N ASN A 104 -1.73 2.66 0.33
CA ASN A 104 -0.52 1.86 0.54
C ASN A 104 -0.10 1.90 2.02
N ILE A 105 -0.90 1.27 2.87
CA ILE A 105 -0.64 1.12 4.31
C ILE A 105 -0.64 -0.35 4.71
N SER A 106 -0.13 -0.66 5.90
CA SER A 106 -0.10 -2.04 6.39
C SER A 106 -1.50 -2.65 6.50
N TYR A 107 -1.60 -3.96 6.27
CA TYR A 107 -2.86 -4.70 6.36
C TYR A 107 -3.59 -4.49 7.69
N GLU A 108 -2.84 -4.48 8.80
CA GLU A 108 -3.39 -4.22 10.13
C GLU A 108 -4.03 -2.83 10.25
N SER A 109 -3.40 -1.81 9.64
CA SER A 109 -3.92 -0.44 9.62
C SER A 109 -5.19 -0.36 8.77
N LYS A 110 -5.22 -1.01 7.60
CA LYS A 110 -6.43 -1.10 6.76
C LYS A 110 -7.60 -1.69 7.54
N LYS A 111 -7.37 -2.88 8.12
CA LYS A 111 -8.38 -3.59 8.91
C LYS A 111 -8.89 -2.75 10.08
N LYS A 112 -8.00 -2.07 10.80
CA LYS A 112 -8.37 -1.19 11.92
C LYS A 112 -9.26 -0.04 11.44
N ASN A 113 -8.87 0.65 10.38
CA ASN A 113 -9.61 1.80 9.85
C ASN A 113 -11.00 1.40 9.34
N ASP A 114 -11.09 0.28 8.64
CA ASP A 114 -12.37 -0.24 8.16
C ASP A 114 -13.28 -0.69 9.29
N LEU A 115 -12.74 -1.32 10.34
CA LEU A 115 -13.52 -1.70 11.52
C LEU A 115 -14.07 -0.49 12.28
N TRP A 116 -13.28 0.57 12.42
CA TRP A 116 -13.74 1.83 13.02
C TRP A 116 -14.84 2.49 12.20
N ALA A 117 -14.65 2.61 10.88
CA ALA A 117 -15.66 3.17 9.98
C ALA A 117 -16.96 2.35 10.04
N PHE A 118 -16.85 1.03 9.99
CA PHE A 118 -17.98 0.12 10.08
C PHE A 118 -18.73 0.29 11.41
N GLY A 119 -18.02 0.33 12.53
CA GLY A 119 -18.61 0.52 13.86
C GLY A 119 -19.39 1.83 13.97
N ILE A 120 -18.77 2.95 13.57
CA ILE A 120 -19.38 4.29 13.67
C ILE A 120 -20.58 4.42 12.73
N LYS A 121 -20.48 3.94 11.48
CA LYS A 121 -21.60 3.93 10.51
C LYS A 121 -22.74 3.01 10.96
N SER A 122 -22.43 1.85 11.54
CA SER A 122 -23.44 0.92 12.06
C SER A 122 -24.18 1.48 13.26
N VAL A 123 -23.47 2.07 14.23
CA VAL A 123 -24.10 2.70 15.40
C VAL A 123 -24.99 3.87 14.97
N SER A 124 -24.50 4.75 14.10
CA SER A 124 -25.31 5.87 13.59
C SER A 124 -26.53 5.41 12.80
N PHE A 125 -26.39 4.38 11.97
CA PHE A 125 -27.52 3.77 11.26
C PHE A 125 -28.54 3.15 12.23
N ALA A 126 -28.08 2.43 13.26
CA ALA A 126 -28.95 1.84 14.28
C ALA A 126 -29.70 2.92 15.08
N SER A 127 -29.02 4.01 15.46
CA SER A 127 -29.66 5.17 16.10
C SER A 127 -30.72 5.79 15.20
N MET A 128 -30.42 5.96 13.91
CA MET A 128 -31.39 6.45 12.92
C MET A 128 -32.63 5.56 12.84
N ALA A 129 -32.44 4.25 12.76
CA ALA A 129 -33.54 3.28 12.72
C ALA A 129 -34.37 3.28 14.02
N PHE A 130 -33.72 3.44 15.17
CA PHE A 130 -34.39 3.55 16.47
C PHE A 130 -35.30 4.78 16.52
N PHE A 131 -34.77 5.97 16.21
CA PHE A 131 -35.57 7.20 16.24
C PHE A 131 -36.64 7.24 15.15
N PHE A 132 -36.41 6.60 14.00
CA PHE A 132 -37.45 6.38 13.00
C PHE A 132 -38.63 5.59 13.58
N SER A 133 -38.34 4.46 14.25
CA SER A 133 -39.35 3.64 14.89
C SER A 133 -40.12 4.42 15.97
N GLU A 134 -39.42 5.22 16.77
CA GLU A 134 -40.03 6.09 17.78
C GLU A 134 -40.96 7.15 17.15
N ALA A 135 -40.53 7.79 16.06
CA ALA A 135 -41.32 8.78 15.34
C ALA A 135 -42.61 8.16 14.76
N ILE A 136 -42.51 6.97 14.14
CA ILE A 136 -43.67 6.24 13.61
C ILE A 136 -44.63 5.81 14.74
N SER A 137 -44.10 5.30 15.86
CA SER A 137 -44.91 4.93 17.02
C SER A 137 -45.65 6.13 17.61
N SER A 138 -44.97 7.27 17.74
CA SER A 138 -45.56 8.51 18.25
C SER A 138 -46.59 9.10 17.28
N GLN A 139 -46.36 9.01 15.97
CA GLN A 139 -47.33 9.41 14.94
C GLN A 139 -48.63 8.61 15.07
N ARG A 140 -48.55 7.28 15.22
CA ARG A 140 -49.73 6.42 15.41
C ARG A 140 -50.49 6.78 16.68
N ARG A 141 -49.80 7.16 17.76
CA ARG A 141 -50.45 7.61 19.01
C ARG A 141 -51.21 8.92 18.82
N VAL A 142 -50.67 9.89 18.08
CA VAL A 142 -51.37 11.13 17.73
C VAL A 142 -52.59 10.86 16.85
N GLN A 143 -52.49 9.93 15.89
CA GLN A 143 -53.63 9.55 15.06
C GLN A 143 -54.73 8.85 15.86
N ASN A 144 -54.35 8.03 16.84
CA ASN A 144 -55.26 7.26 17.68
C ASN A 144 -55.72 8.00 18.95
N SER A 145 -55.27 9.24 19.19
CA SER A 145 -55.75 10.03 20.32
C SER A 145 -57.15 10.55 20.02
N THR A 146 -58.14 9.65 20.15
CA THR A 146 -59.56 9.99 20.16
C THR A 146 -59.85 10.88 21.37
N TYR A 147 -60.59 11.97 21.16
CA TYR A 147 -61.15 12.87 22.18
C TYR A 147 -60.32 14.03 22.76
N LEU A 148 -59.36 14.65 22.06
CA LEU A 148 -58.72 15.94 22.46
C LEU A 148 -58.05 15.99 23.86
N LEU A 149 -58.27 15.00 24.72
CA LEU A 149 -57.91 14.98 26.14
C LEU A 149 -56.42 14.77 26.37
N ASP A 150 -55.69 14.30 25.35
CA ASP A 150 -54.23 14.12 25.39
C ASP A 150 -53.55 14.45 24.05
N TYR A 151 -54.22 15.23 23.20
CA TYR A 151 -53.74 15.55 21.85
C TYR A 151 -52.46 16.39 21.91
N ASP A 152 -52.42 17.46 22.71
CA ASP A 152 -51.28 18.37 22.77
C ASP A 152 -50.01 17.67 23.28
N LYS A 153 -50.16 16.82 24.29
CA LYS A 153 -49.05 16.02 24.84
C LYS A 153 -48.54 14.98 23.83
N SER A 154 -49.45 14.27 23.17
CA SER A 154 -49.10 13.28 22.13
C SER A 154 -48.41 13.96 20.95
N ARG A 155 -48.91 15.14 20.56
CA ARG A 155 -48.34 15.97 19.49
C ARG A 155 -46.95 16.47 19.84
N ALA A 156 -46.74 17.01 21.05
CA ALA A 156 -45.43 17.45 21.52
C ALA A 156 -44.42 16.29 21.51
N LYS A 157 -44.84 15.09 21.96
CA LYS A 157 -43.99 13.89 21.92
C LYS A 157 -43.62 13.49 20.49
N PHE A 158 -44.58 13.53 19.56
CA PHE A 158 -44.30 13.26 18.15
C PHE A 158 -43.34 14.28 17.54
N LEU A 159 -43.51 15.58 17.82
CA LEU A 159 -42.62 16.62 17.30
C LEU A 159 -41.17 16.40 17.78
N ASN A 160 -40.97 16.10 19.06
CA ASN A 160 -39.65 15.76 19.61
C ASN A 160 -39.07 14.49 18.96
N ALA A 161 -39.85 13.42 18.83
CA ALA A 161 -39.39 12.19 18.17
C ALA A 161 -38.99 12.43 16.70
N ARG A 162 -39.74 13.29 15.98
CA ARG A 162 -39.42 13.69 14.61
C ARG A 162 -38.14 14.51 14.53
N GLU A 163 -37.91 15.42 15.47
CA GLU A 163 -36.66 16.19 15.56
C GLU A 163 -35.47 15.28 15.82
N ASN A 164 -35.57 14.36 16.79
CA ASN A 164 -34.52 13.37 17.07
C ASN A 164 -34.23 12.48 15.86
N PHE A 165 -35.26 12.04 15.13
CA PHE A 165 -35.08 11.33 13.87
C PHE A 165 -34.34 12.19 12.84
N THR A 166 -34.72 13.45 12.67
CA THR A 166 -34.08 14.38 11.73
C THR A 166 -32.60 14.59 12.07
N TYR A 167 -32.26 14.80 13.34
CA TYR A 167 -30.87 14.91 13.80
C TYR A 167 -30.09 13.62 13.56
N SER A 168 -30.69 12.45 13.81
CA SER A 168 -30.04 11.16 13.59
C SER A 168 -29.76 10.88 12.12
N ILE A 169 -30.68 11.24 11.21
CA ILE A 169 -30.47 11.15 9.76
C ILE A 169 -29.31 12.07 9.34
N ALA A 170 -29.34 13.32 9.79
CA ALA A 170 -28.31 14.31 9.44
C ALA A 170 -26.92 13.83 9.90
N LEU A 171 -26.83 13.30 11.13
CA LEU A 171 -25.59 12.74 11.67
C LEU A 171 -25.11 11.53 10.85
N PHE A 172 -26.00 10.59 10.51
CA PHE A 172 -25.65 9.42 9.70
C PHE A 172 -25.11 9.83 8.32
N PHE A 173 -25.78 10.77 7.64
CA PHE A 173 -25.31 11.26 6.35
C PHE A 173 -24.00 12.02 6.46
N PHE A 174 -23.81 12.83 7.51
CA PHE A 174 -22.55 13.54 7.74
C PHE A 174 -21.38 12.58 7.95
N ILE A 175 -21.54 11.58 8.81
CA ILE A 175 -20.53 10.53 9.05
C ILE A 175 -20.24 9.77 7.75
N THR A 176 -21.27 9.37 7.04
CA THR A 176 -21.12 8.60 5.80
C THR A 176 -20.42 9.42 4.72
N ALA A 177 -20.82 10.69 4.55
CA ALA A 177 -20.20 11.61 3.61
C ALA A 177 -18.73 11.91 3.97
N TYR A 178 -18.42 12.08 5.25
CA TYR A 178 -17.04 12.25 5.72
C TYR A 178 -16.14 11.10 5.24
N TYR A 179 -16.52 9.85 5.52
CA TYR A 179 -15.74 8.68 5.09
C TYR A 179 -15.75 8.46 3.58
N ALA A 180 -16.80 8.89 2.88
CA ALA A 180 -16.86 8.80 1.43
C ALA A 180 -15.88 9.79 0.76
N ILE A 181 -15.83 11.02 1.28
CA ILE A 181 -14.89 12.06 0.83
C ILE A 181 -13.46 11.64 1.20
N ASP A 182 -13.24 11.15 2.42
CA ASP A 182 -11.93 10.66 2.86
C ASP A 182 -11.41 9.53 1.96
N ALA A 183 -12.25 8.55 1.64
CA ALA A 183 -11.94 7.47 0.70
C ALA A 183 -11.58 7.96 -0.72
N TYR A 184 -12.25 9.02 -1.19
CA TYR A 184 -11.98 9.65 -2.48
C TYR A 184 -10.64 10.40 -2.47
N VAL A 185 -10.41 11.22 -1.44
CA VAL A 185 -9.22 12.07 -1.32
C VAL A 185 -7.98 11.22 -1.09
N ASN A 186 -8.06 10.19 -0.24
CA ASN A 186 -6.96 9.30 0.10
C ASN A 186 -6.80 8.13 -0.89
N PHE A 187 -7.54 8.12 -2.00
CA PHE A 187 -7.28 7.15 -3.06
C PHE A 187 -5.85 7.30 -3.59
N ASP A 188 -5.11 6.20 -3.70
CA ASP A 188 -3.72 6.22 -4.20
C ASP A 188 -2.74 7.02 -3.32
N THR A 189 -2.89 6.93 -1.99
CA THR A 189 -1.95 7.55 -1.02
C THR A 189 -1.21 6.51 -0.18
N ASP A 190 -0.08 6.92 0.41
CA ASP A 190 0.68 6.14 1.38
C ASP A 190 0.22 6.35 2.84
N SER A 191 1.04 5.89 3.79
CA SER A 191 0.76 5.98 5.23
C SER A 191 0.85 7.39 5.83
N ILE A 192 1.47 8.33 5.13
CA ILE A 192 1.56 9.74 5.54
C ILE A 192 0.57 10.63 4.77
N GLY A 193 -0.19 10.05 3.84
CA GLY A 193 -1.19 10.74 3.02
C GLY A 193 -0.62 11.35 1.73
N GLU A 194 0.62 11.04 1.38
CA GLU A 194 1.22 11.49 0.13
C GLU A 194 0.79 10.60 -1.03
N LYS A 195 0.65 11.18 -2.22
CA LYS A 195 0.23 10.44 -3.42
C LYS A 195 1.34 9.52 -3.89
N THR A 196 1.02 8.23 -4.06
CA THR A 196 1.97 7.27 -4.64
C THR A 196 2.09 7.43 -6.16
N ASN A 197 1.13 8.13 -6.79
CA ASN A 197 1.01 8.34 -8.24
C ASN A 197 0.82 7.06 -9.06
N THR A 198 0.58 5.91 -8.43
CA THR A 198 0.31 4.64 -9.11
C THR A 198 -0.84 4.75 -10.11
N PHE A 199 -1.91 5.48 -9.75
CA PHE A 199 -3.10 5.61 -10.59
C PHE A 199 -2.85 6.34 -11.91
N LYS A 200 -1.92 7.30 -11.91
CA LYS A 200 -1.62 8.13 -13.09
C LYS A 200 -0.38 7.66 -13.84
N ALA A 201 0.43 6.80 -13.22
CA ALA A 201 1.70 6.43 -13.78
C ALA A 201 1.53 5.54 -15.02
N LYS A 202 2.39 5.75 -16.01
CA LYS A 202 2.47 4.92 -17.20
C LYS A 202 3.55 3.86 -17.01
N GLU A 203 3.18 2.60 -17.11
CA GLU A 203 4.15 1.51 -17.07
C GLU A 203 5.12 1.59 -18.25
N ILE A 204 6.41 1.48 -17.96
CA ILE A 204 7.50 1.47 -18.93
C ILE A 204 8.60 0.50 -18.49
N ARG A 205 9.25 -0.14 -19.46
CA ARG A 205 10.43 -0.99 -19.17
C ARG A 205 11.62 -0.13 -18.78
N LEU A 206 12.49 -0.65 -17.91
CA LEU A 206 13.69 0.08 -17.46
C LEU A 206 14.55 0.51 -18.65
N GLU A 207 14.74 -0.37 -19.64
CA GLU A 207 15.52 -0.07 -20.83
C GLU A 207 14.95 1.10 -21.63
N GLU A 208 13.63 1.12 -21.82
CA GLU A 208 12.95 2.16 -22.59
C GLU A 208 13.01 3.50 -21.83
N TYR A 209 12.81 3.46 -20.51
CA TYR A 209 12.99 4.62 -19.65
C TYR A 209 14.41 5.22 -19.75
N LEU A 210 15.44 4.38 -19.71
CA LEU A 210 16.83 4.85 -19.83
C LEU A 210 17.10 5.48 -21.20
N ARG A 211 16.52 4.94 -22.29
CA ARG A 211 16.62 5.55 -23.63
C ARG A 211 15.94 6.92 -23.70
N LEU A 212 14.83 7.12 -22.98
CA LEU A 212 14.16 8.42 -22.92
C LEU A 212 14.96 9.47 -22.12
N GLN A 213 15.57 9.06 -21.02
CA GLN A 213 16.34 9.95 -20.16
C GLN A 213 17.73 10.27 -20.73
N TYR A 214 18.31 9.33 -21.47
CA TYR A 214 19.65 9.44 -22.05
C TYR A 214 19.61 9.11 -23.56
N PRO A 215 18.94 9.95 -24.38
CA PRO A 215 18.73 9.69 -25.82
C PRO A 215 20.03 9.59 -26.63
N GLU A 216 21.18 10.00 -26.07
CA GLU A 216 22.48 10.01 -26.73
C GLU A 216 23.56 9.18 -26.03
N SER A 217 23.22 8.22 -25.18
CA SER A 217 24.24 7.25 -24.75
C SER A 217 24.53 6.28 -25.91
N LYS A 218 25.43 6.72 -26.81
CA LYS A 218 26.40 5.83 -27.46
C LYS A 218 27.27 5.19 -26.38
N SER A 219 26.67 4.36 -25.56
CA SER A 219 27.34 3.40 -24.71
C SER A 219 26.74 2.05 -25.07
N GLY A 220 27.09 1.58 -26.26
CA GLY A 220 27.42 0.17 -26.34
C GLY A 220 28.35 -0.07 -25.17
N ILE A 221 27.88 -0.81 -24.17
CA ILE A 221 28.79 -1.54 -23.31
C ILE A 221 29.43 -2.56 -24.24
N ASN A 222 30.43 -2.11 -25.01
CA ASN A 222 31.48 -2.99 -25.43
C ASN A 222 32.12 -3.43 -24.13
N PHE A 223 31.70 -4.60 -23.66
CA PHE A 223 32.62 -5.51 -22.99
C PHE A 223 33.72 -5.86 -24.01
N GLU A 224 34.54 -4.88 -24.40
CA GLU A 224 35.89 -5.19 -24.81
C GLU A 224 36.53 -5.78 -23.57
N LYS A 225 36.54 -7.11 -23.57
CA LYS A 225 37.53 -7.97 -22.96
C LYS A 225 38.89 -7.25 -22.93
N ASN A 226 39.11 -6.45 -21.89
CA ASN A 226 40.43 -6.24 -21.35
C ASN A 226 40.80 -7.55 -20.67
N ILE A 227 41.15 -8.55 -21.49
CA ILE A 227 42.04 -9.62 -21.08
C ILE A 227 43.39 -8.93 -20.94
N PRO A 228 43.96 -8.78 -19.73
CA PRO A 228 45.37 -8.44 -19.64
C PRO A 228 46.16 -9.61 -20.23
N THR A 229 46.60 -9.47 -21.48
CA THR A 229 47.66 -10.28 -22.06
C THR A 229 48.99 -9.81 -21.49
N LEU A 230 49.37 -10.36 -20.34
CA LEU A 230 50.72 -10.37 -19.76
C LEU A 230 50.65 -11.52 -18.74
N VAL A 231 51.25 -12.69 -18.94
CA VAL A 231 52.68 -12.94 -19.13
C VAL A 231 52.85 -14.30 -19.83
N SER A 232 53.47 -14.34 -21.01
CA SER A 232 54.06 -15.58 -21.56
C SER A 232 55.49 -15.69 -21.01
N TYR A 233 55.70 -16.60 -20.07
CA TYR A 233 57.05 -17.03 -19.69
C TYR A 233 57.60 -17.94 -20.79
N GLU A 234 58.25 -17.37 -21.81
CA GLU A 234 59.22 -18.13 -22.60
C GLU A 234 60.60 -17.99 -21.94
N LYS A 235 60.95 -19.00 -21.16
CA LYS A 235 62.33 -19.26 -20.75
C LYS A 235 63.09 -19.85 -21.93
N SER A 236 63.77 -19.03 -22.72
CA SER A 236 64.85 -19.48 -23.59
C SER A 236 66.16 -19.42 -22.82
N TYR A 237 66.69 -20.57 -22.41
CA TYR A 237 68.09 -20.67 -21.98
C TYR A 237 68.96 -20.92 -23.22
N ASN A 238 69.70 -19.89 -23.64
CA ASN A 238 70.87 -20.06 -24.50
C ASN A 238 72.08 -20.26 -23.60
N PHE A 239 72.66 -21.46 -23.62
CA PHE A 239 74.04 -21.67 -23.17
C PHE A 239 74.93 -21.58 -24.40
N ASN A 240 75.79 -20.57 -24.42
CA ASN A 240 76.98 -20.56 -25.26
C ASN A 240 78.20 -20.53 -24.33
N PHE A 241 79.18 -21.34 -24.71
CA PHE A 241 80.50 -21.61 -24.12
C PHE A 241 80.55 -22.73 -23.08
#